data_AF-A0A7X6FP61-F1
#
_entry.id   AF-A0A7X6FP61-F1
#
_cell.length_a   1.000
_cell.length_b   1.000
_cell.length_c   1.000
_cell.angle_alpha   90.00
_cell.angle_beta   90.00
_cell.angle_gamma   90.00
#
_symmetry.space_group_name_H-M   'P 1'
#
loop_
_entity.id
_entity.type
_entity.pdbx_description
1 polymer ?
#
loop_
_entity_poly.entity_id
_entity_poly.type
_entity_poly.pdbx_seq_one_letter_code
_entity_poly.pdbx_strand_id
1 'polypeptide(L)' 'MEDIRKTVRHTLLEPITIEGRTITELHFRRLKGKDIRNIERLDNDVDKAAYAISQLSGNPRSF' A
#
# COMPACT_ATOMS: atom_id res chain seq x y z
N MET A 1 -18.05 -8.39 -14.58
CA MET A 1 -17.16 -7.21 -14.50
C MET A 1 -16.64 -7.16 -13.08
N GLU A 2 -15.43 -7.65 -12.83
CA GLU A 2 -14.88 -7.68 -11.47
C GLU A 2 -14.62 -6.26 -10.98
N ASP A 3 -15.15 -5.94 -9.79
CA ASP A 3 -15.06 -4.60 -9.22
C ASP A 3 -13.59 -4.18 -9.02
N ILE A 4 -13.17 -3.15 -9.76
CA ILE A 4 -11.82 -2.54 -9.72
C ILE A 4 -11.48 -1.97 -8.31
N ARG A 5 -12.45 -1.97 -7.39
CA ARG A 5 -12.30 -1.53 -6.00
C ARG A 5 -11.86 -2.63 -5.02
N LYS A 6 -11.55 -3.86 -5.46
CA LYS A 6 -11.13 -4.96 -4.56
C LYS A 6 -9.84 -4.62 -3.79
N THR A 7 -10.00 -4.03 -2.60
CA THR A 7 -9.01 -4.08 -1.51
C THR A 7 -9.06 -5.48 -0.93
N VAL A 8 -7.91 -6.14 -0.85
CA VAL A 8 -7.79 -7.47 -0.24
C VAL A 8 -7.36 -7.27 1.20
N ARG A 9 -8.08 -7.91 2.12
CA ARG A 9 -7.75 -7.91 3.54
C ARG A 9 -7.09 -9.24 3.90
N HIS A 10 -5.97 -9.17 4.61
CA HIS A 10 -5.31 -10.34 5.16
C HIS A 10 -5.19 -10.19 6.67
N THR A 11 -5.76 -11.13 7.40
CA THR A 11 -5.55 -11.25 8.85
C THR A 11 -4.14 -11.75 9.10
N LEU A 12 -3.43 -11.10 10.03
CA LEU A 12 -2.10 -11.49 10.44
C LEU A 12 -2.17 -12.75 11.31
N LEU A 13 -1.21 -13.66 11.13
CA LEU A 13 -1.06 -14.83 12.00
C LEU A 13 -0.68 -14.41 13.42
N GLU A 14 0.15 -13.38 13.53
CA GLU A 14 0.54 -12.75 14.80
C GLU A 14 0.35 -11.23 14.69
N PRO A 15 -0.30 -10.58 15.68
CA PRO A 15 -0.42 -9.13 15.70
C PRO A 15 0.95 -8.44 15.77
N ILE A 16 1.10 -7.32 15.07
CA ILE A 16 2.31 -6.49 15.13
C ILE A 16 2.01 -5.15 15.78
N THR A 17 2.98 -4.58 16.51
CA THR A 17 2.84 -3.25 17.12
C THR A 17 3.64 -2.22 16.33
N ILE A 18 2.98 -1.19 15.83
CA ILE A 18 3.59 -0.06 15.13
C ILE A 18 3.13 1.22 15.82
N GLU A 19 4.07 2.06 16.27
CA GLU A 19 3.78 3.36 16.92
C GLU A 19 2.76 3.26 18.07
N GLY A 20 2.86 2.18 18.87
CA GLY A 20 1.93 1.92 19.99
C GLY A 20 0.54 1.43 19.58
N ARG A 21 0.29 1.20 18.29
CA ARG A 21 -0.95 0.61 17.78
C ARG A 21 -0.73 -0.86 17.44
N THR A 22 -1.62 -1.71 17.91
CA THR A 22 -1.65 -3.13 17.52
C THR A 22 -2.38 -3.28 16.20
N ILE A 23 -1.70 -3.82 15.21
CA ILE A 23 -2.23 -4.15 13.89
C ILE A 23 -2.46 -5.65 13.82
N THR A 24 -3.69 -6.06 13.50
CA THR A 24 -4.09 -7.46 13.33
C THR A 24 -4.48 -7.78 11.89
N GLU A 25 -4.62 -6.76 11.04
CA GLU A 25 -5.06 -6.89 9.65
C GLU A 25 -4.25 -5.98 8.73
N LEU A 26 -3.91 -6.49 7.55
CA LEU A 26 -3.30 -5.72 6.48
C LEU A 26 -4.29 -5.53 5.33
N HIS A 27 -4.40 -4.29 4.85
CA HIS A 27 -5.28 -3.92 3.75
C HIS A 27 -4.45 -3.60 2.51
N PHE A 28 -4.45 -4.52 1.55
CA PHE A 28 -3.75 -4.34 0.30
C PHE A 28 -4.69 -3.82 -0.77
N ARG A 29 -4.41 -2.65 -1.33
CA ARG A 29 -5.11 -2.18 -2.53
C ARG A 29 -4.31 -2.52 -3.78
N ARG A 30 -5.00 -2.70 -4.91
CA ARG A 30 -4.34 -2.78 -6.22
C ARG A 30 -3.77 -1.42 -6.63
N LEU A 31 -2.58 -1.41 -7.24
CA LEU A 31 -2.05 -0.24 -7.95
C LEU A 31 -2.89 0.03 -9.20
N LYS A 32 -3.39 1.25 -9.34
CA LYS A 32 -4.13 1.72 -10.51
C LYS A 32 -3.16 2.33 -11.53
N GLY A 33 -3.57 2.48 -12.79
CA GLY A 33 -2.73 3.10 -13.82
C GLY A 33 -2.25 4.53 -13.49
N LYS A 34 -2.97 5.28 -12.64
CA LYS A 34 -2.49 6.57 -12.11
C LYS A 34 -1.30 6.40 -11.14
N ASP A 35 -1.28 5.32 -10.37
CA ASP A 35 -0.23 5.05 -9.39
C ASP A 35 1.05 4.63 -10.13
N ILE A 36 0.93 3.81 -11.18
CA ILE A 36 2.05 3.43 -12.06
C ILE A 36 2.68 4.66 -12.72
N ARG A 37 1.87 5.56 -13.29
CA ARG A 37 2.37 6.81 -13.86
C ARG A 37 3.05 7.72 -12.83
N ASN A 38 2.63 7.68 -11.57
CA ASN A 38 3.30 8.44 -10.52
C ASN A 38 4.63 7.80 -10.13
N ILE A 39 4.72 6.47 -10.10
CA ILE A 39 5.97 5.73 -9.89
C ILE A 39 6.97 6.06 -11.02
N GLU A 40 6.54 6.04 -12.27
CA GLU A 40 7.39 6.36 -13.42
C GLU A 40 7.95 7.79 -13.43
N ARG A 41 7.31 8.72 -12.69
CA ARG A 41 7.77 10.11 -12.54
C ARG A 41 8.82 10.30 -11.46
N LEU A 42 9.11 9.28 -10.65
CA LEU A 42 10.12 9.34 -9.61
C LEU A 42 11.48 8.98 -10.21
N ASP A 43 12.52 9.73 -9.84
CA ASP A 43 13.84 9.61 -10.48
C ASP A 43 14.68 8.46 -9.91
N ASN A 44 14.48 8.09 -8.64
CA ASN A 44 15.23 7.02 -8.00
C ASN A 44 14.34 5.80 -7.69
N ASP A 45 14.95 4.61 -7.66
CA ASP A 45 14.22 3.36 -7.48
C ASP A 45 13.77 3.11 -6.03
N VAL A 46 14.39 3.78 -5.07
CA VAL A 46 14.03 3.71 -3.65
C VAL A 46 12.68 4.40 -3.40
N ASP A 47 12.48 5.58 -3.96
CA ASP A 47 11.25 6.37 -3.89
C ASP A 47 10.13 5.69 -4.65
N LYS A 48 10.44 5.06 -5.80
CA LYS A 48 9.49 4.19 -6.53
C LYS A 48 9.00 3.05 -5.65
N ALA A 49 9.91 2.35 -4.99
CA ALA A 49 9.58 1.25 -4.09
C ALA A 49 8.77 1.74 -2.88
N ALA A 50 9.20 2.83 -2.24
CA ALA A 50 8.50 3.42 -1.10
C ALA A 50 7.09 3.89 -1.47
N TYR A 51 6.93 4.53 -2.64
CA TYR A 51 5.63 4.94 -3.16
C TYR A 51 4.74 3.74 -3.45
N ALA A 52 5.25 2.71 -4.12
CA ALA A 52 4.50 1.50 -4.41
C ALA A 52 4.03 0.81 -3.12
N ILE A 53 4.90 0.69 -2.12
CA ILE A 53 4.58 0.11 -0.80
C ILE A 53 3.54 0.96 -0.06
N SER A 54 3.68 2.29 -0.04
CA SER A 54 2.70 3.20 0.56
C SER A 54 1.33 3.06 -0.09
N GLN A 55 1.30 3.02 -1.42
CA GLN A 55 0.05 2.84 -2.14
C GLN A 55 -0.55 1.46 -1.85
N LEU A 56 0.23 0.39 -1.89
CA LEU A 56 -0.25 -0.98 -1.63
C LEU A 56 -0.78 -1.16 -0.21
N SER A 57 -0.07 -0.65 0.80
CA SER A 57 -0.43 -0.77 2.23
C SER A 57 -1.66 0.05 2.65
N GLY A 58 -2.27 0.80 1.71
CA GLY A 58 -3.44 1.62 2.00
C GLY A 58 -3.12 2.83 2.88
N ASN A 59 -1.84 3.14 3.11
CA ASN A 59 -1.42 4.28 3.91
C ASN A 59 -1.55 5.55 3.06
N PRO A 60 -2.48 6.47 3.39
CA PRO A 60 -2.55 7.75 2.71
C PRO A 60 -1.34 8.59 3.15
N ARG A 61 -0.35 8.70 2.27
CA ARG A 61 0.79 9.65 2.28
C ARG A 61 1.22 10.16 3.68
N SER A 62 2.24 9.52 4.26
CA SER A 62 3.21 10.24 5.09
C SER A 62 4.38 10.63 4.20
N PHE A 63 4.20 11.66 3.36
CA PHE A 63 5.25 12.53 2.79
C PHE A 63 4.59 13.80 2.28
#